data_AF-A0A5B8VPN2-F1
#
_entry.id   AF-A0A5B8VPN2-F1
#
_cell.length_a   1.000
_cell.length_b   1.000
_cell.length_c   1.000
_cell.angle_alpha   90.00
_cell.angle_beta   90.00
_cell.angle_gamma   90.00
#
_symmetry.space_group_name_H-M   'P 1'
#
loop_
_entity.id
_entity.type
_entity.pdbx_description
1 polymer ?
#
loop_
_entity_poly.entity_id
_entity_poly.type
_entity_poly.pdbx_seq_one_letter_code
_entity_poly.pdbx_strand_id
1 'polypeptide(L)'
;MTSSIKTSRIVCLVVSLVVCSLFSLLTFGQNQNAKTNPKQVLTPVARNGFLQVKGSRLVNHAGQVVALHGVSYGWHNFWPRFYNPQSVGWLAKDWHVSVVRAAIGVGPKGAISMIRQPPLRRLRQ
;
A
#
# COMPACT_ATOMS: atom_id res chain seq x y z
N MET A 1 -29.17 54.72 -48.15
CA MET A 1 -28.25 54.77 -46.99
C MET A 1 -28.53 53.61 -46.02
N THR A 2 -28.19 52.37 -46.37
CA THR A 2 -28.42 51.19 -45.46
C THR A 2 -27.24 50.21 -45.44
N SER A 3 -26.21 50.43 -46.25
CA SER A 3 -25.01 49.58 -46.31
C SER A 3 -24.14 49.71 -45.05
N SER A 4 -24.07 50.91 -44.45
CA SER A 4 -23.17 51.21 -43.32
C SER A 4 -23.52 50.53 -41.98
N ILE A 5 -24.78 50.10 -41.78
CA ILE A 5 -25.25 49.53 -40.51
C ILE A 5 -24.96 48.02 -40.43
N LYS A 6 -24.94 47.32 -41.57
CA LYS A 6 -24.63 45.87 -41.63
C LYS A 6 -23.14 45.60 -41.42
N THR A 7 -22.27 46.45 -41.96
CA THR A 7 -20.82 46.36 -41.76
C THR A 7 -20.44 46.57 -40.30
N SER A 8 -21.11 47.49 -39.59
CA SER A 8 -20.87 47.75 -38.16
C SER A 8 -21.25 46.56 -37.27
N ARG A 9 -22.36 45.85 -37.55
CA ARG A 9 -22.78 44.66 -36.78
C ARG A 9 -21.87 43.45 -37.00
N ILE A 10 -21.40 43.24 -38.23
CA ILE A 10 -20.48 42.15 -38.56
C ILE A 10 -19.10 42.41 -37.96
N VAL A 11 -18.59 43.65 -38.04
CA VAL A 11 -17.30 44.03 -37.43
C VAL A 11 -17.35 43.87 -35.90
N CYS A 12 -18.45 44.25 -35.25
CA CYS A 12 -18.60 44.11 -33.79
C CYS A 12 -18.66 42.63 -33.34
N LEU A 13 -19.35 41.77 -34.10
CA LEU A 13 -19.38 40.32 -33.85
C LEU A 13 -18.00 39.67 -34.02
N VAL A 14 -17.26 40.03 -35.08
CA VAL A 14 -15.92 39.49 -35.34
C VAL A 14 -14.93 39.95 -34.26
N VAL A 15 -14.97 41.23 -33.87
CA VAL A 15 -14.12 41.75 -32.79
C VAL A 15 -14.44 41.07 -31.46
N SER A 16 -15.72 40.85 -31.14
CA SER A 16 -16.12 40.17 -29.91
C SER A 16 -15.65 38.72 -29.88
N LEU A 17 -15.73 37.99 -31.00
CA LEU A 17 -15.23 36.62 -31.11
C LEU A 17 -13.70 36.56 -30.98
N VAL A 18 -12.97 37.48 -31.60
CA VAL A 18 -11.50 37.54 -31.51
C VAL A 18 -11.04 37.88 -30.09
N VAL A 19 -11.69 38.84 -29.41
CA VAL A 19 -11.39 39.19 -28.02
C VAL A 19 -11.71 38.03 -27.07
N CYS A 20 -12.82 37.33 -27.27
CA CYS A 20 -13.19 36.16 -26.47
C CYS A 20 -12.14 35.03 -26.62
N SER A 21 -11.65 34.82 -27.86
CA SER A 21 -10.62 33.82 -28.18
C SER A 21 -9.27 34.14 -27.51
N LEU A 22 -8.87 35.42 -27.49
CA LEU A 22 -7.65 35.90 -26.83
C LEU A 22 -7.75 35.82 -25.30
N PHE A 23 -8.93 36.05 -24.72
CA PHE A 23 -9.16 35.95 -23.28
C PHE A 23 -9.11 34.49 -22.78
N SER A 24 -9.56 33.54 -23.59
CA SER A 24 -9.40 32.10 -23.32
C SER A 24 -7.95 31.63 -23.41
N LEU A 25 -7.12 32.24 -24.26
CA LEU A 25 -5.68 31.93 -24.36
C LEU A 25 -4.87 32.49 -23.17
N LEU A 26 -5.26 33.64 -22.61
CA LEU A 26 -4.60 34.23 -21.44
C LEU A 26 -4.91 33.50 -20.12
N THR A 27 -5.99 32.70 -20.08
CA THR A 27 -6.39 31.93 -18.89
C THR A 27 -6.00 30.45 -18.95
N PHE A 28 -5.39 29.98 -20.05
CA PHE A 28 -4.89 28.61 -20.18
C PHE A 28 -3.45 28.42 -19.66
N GLY A 29 -3.06 29.20 -18.65
CA GLY A 29 -1.93 28.88 -17.79
C GLY A 29 -2.39 27.90 -16.71
N GLN A 30 -2.40 26.61 -17.02
CA GLN A 30 -2.69 25.53 -16.08
C GLN A 30 -1.80 25.66 -14.83
N ASN A 31 -2.34 26.17 -13.72
CA ASN A 31 -1.81 25.93 -12.39
C ASN A 31 -2.10 24.46 -12.07
N GLN A 32 -1.18 23.60 -12.52
CA GLN A 32 -1.12 22.23 -12.03
C GLN A 32 -0.66 22.29 -10.58
N ASN A 33 -1.59 22.59 -9.67
CA ASN A 33 -1.47 22.09 -8.31
C ASN A 33 -1.57 20.57 -8.42
N ALA A 34 -0.42 19.96 -8.72
CA ALA A 34 -0.22 18.53 -8.60
C ALA A 34 -0.47 18.20 -7.13
N LYS A 35 -1.73 17.88 -6.81
CA LYS A 35 -2.04 17.09 -5.63
C LYS A 35 -1.27 15.80 -5.81
N THR A 36 -0.09 15.73 -5.21
CA THR A 36 0.67 14.50 -5.04
C THR A 36 -0.25 13.58 -4.25
N ASN A 37 -0.94 12.70 -4.98
CA ASN A 37 -1.78 11.67 -4.41
C ASN A 37 -0.84 10.86 -3.50
N PRO A 38 -1.02 10.89 -2.16
CA PRO A 38 -0.10 10.21 -1.28
C PRO A 38 -0.11 8.75 -1.70
N LYS A 39 1.02 8.27 -2.24
CA LYS A 39 1.21 6.90 -2.69
C LYS A 39 0.80 6.02 -1.53
N GLN A 40 -0.41 5.44 -1.60
CA GLN A 40 -1.03 4.78 -0.46
C GLN A 40 -0.09 3.67 0.01
N VAL A 41 0.52 3.85 1.18
CA VAL A 41 1.47 2.89 1.74
C VAL A 41 0.65 1.71 2.25
N LEU A 42 0.30 0.82 1.34
CA LEU A 42 -0.40 -0.42 1.66
C LEU A 42 0.57 -1.33 2.42
N THR A 43 0.10 -1.89 3.53
CA THR A 43 0.87 -2.89 4.27
C THR A 43 1.12 -4.12 3.37
N PRO A 44 2.19 -4.90 3.60
CA PRO A 44 2.45 -6.12 2.83
C PRO A 44 1.25 -7.07 2.79
N VAL A 45 0.50 -7.15 3.90
CA VAL A 45 -0.71 -7.97 4.00
C VAL A 45 -1.87 -7.35 3.22
N ALA A 46 -2.10 -6.03 3.31
CA ALA A 46 -3.15 -5.37 2.53
C ALA A 46 -2.91 -5.50 1.02
N ARG A 47 -1.64 -5.48 0.60
CA ARG A 47 -1.26 -5.67 -0.80
C ARG A 47 -1.44 -7.10 -1.31
N ASN A 48 -1.02 -8.10 -0.52
CA ASN A 48 -0.96 -9.48 -0.98
C ASN A 48 -2.19 -10.32 -0.59
N GLY A 49 -2.87 -9.99 0.51
CA GLY A 49 -3.98 -10.80 1.02
C GLY A 49 -3.55 -12.24 1.33
N PHE A 50 -4.45 -13.20 1.07
CA PHE A 50 -4.17 -14.63 1.28
C PHE A 50 -3.16 -15.15 0.26
N LEU A 51 -2.17 -15.89 0.76
CA LEU A 51 -1.13 -16.51 -0.06
C LEU A 51 -1.50 -17.96 -0.39
N GLN A 52 -1.17 -18.39 -1.59
CA GLN A 52 -1.40 -19.75 -2.09
C GLN A 52 -0.17 -20.23 -2.85
N VAL A 53 0.03 -21.54 -2.96
CA VAL A 53 1.10 -22.12 -3.78
C VAL A 53 0.50 -22.63 -5.08
N LYS A 54 1.04 -22.18 -6.22
CA LYS A 54 0.69 -22.68 -7.56
C LYS A 54 1.94 -23.26 -8.21
N GLY A 55 1.97 -24.58 -8.36
CA GLY A 55 3.16 -25.30 -8.82
C GLY A 55 4.33 -25.11 -7.84
N SER A 56 5.41 -24.51 -8.32
CA SER A 56 6.61 -24.19 -7.51
C SER A 56 6.66 -22.74 -7.01
N ARG A 57 5.60 -21.95 -7.20
CA ARG A 57 5.60 -20.51 -6.90
C ARG A 57 4.58 -20.16 -5.82
N LEU A 58 4.96 -19.25 -4.94
CA LEU A 58 4.05 -18.59 -4.01
C LEU A 58 3.33 -17.44 -4.74
N VAL A 59 2.00 -17.42 -4.66
CA VAL A 59 1.15 -16.40 -5.29
C VAL A 59 0.24 -15.74 -4.27
N ASN A 60 -0.16 -14.51 -4.56
CA ASN A 60 -1.15 -13.76 -3.78
C ASN A 60 -2.59 -14.10 -4.20
N HIS A 61 -3.58 -13.48 -3.56
CA HIS A 61 -5.01 -13.71 -3.86
C HIS A 61 -5.39 -13.34 -5.31
N ALA A 62 -4.66 -12.42 -5.94
CA ALA A 62 -4.82 -12.02 -7.34
C ALA A 62 -4.08 -12.94 -8.33
N GLY A 63 -3.43 -14.01 -7.85
CA GLY A 63 -2.66 -14.96 -8.67
C GLY A 63 -1.28 -14.46 -9.11
N GLN A 64 -0.81 -13.34 -8.59
CA GLN A 64 0.50 -12.78 -8.89
C GLN A 64 1.57 -13.46 -8.03
N VAL A 65 2.74 -13.75 -8.62
CA VAL A 65 3.87 -14.34 -7.90
C VAL A 65 4.42 -13.34 -6.89
N VAL A 66 4.64 -13.78 -5.65
CA VAL A 66 5.15 -12.95 -4.56
C VAL A 66 6.39 -13.58 -3.95
N ALA A 67 7.39 -12.74 -3.68
CA ALA A 67 8.54 -13.07 -2.84
C ALA A 67 8.44 -12.27 -1.53
N LEU A 68 8.58 -12.97 -0.41
CA LEU A 68 8.60 -12.35 0.92
C LEU A 68 10.04 -12.30 1.42
N HIS A 69 10.49 -11.11 1.77
CA HIS A 69 11.80 -10.85 2.37
C HIS A 69 11.62 -10.42 3.83
N GLY A 70 12.48 -10.92 4.71
CA GLY A 70 12.32 -10.72 6.14
C GLY A 70 13.40 -11.35 6.99
N VAL A 71 13.18 -11.32 8.30
CA VAL A 71 14.14 -11.77 9.31
C VAL A 71 13.55 -12.84 10.22
N SER A 72 14.41 -13.70 10.77
CA SER A 72 14.05 -14.61 11.84
C SER A 72 14.52 -14.04 13.17
N TYR A 73 13.64 -14.07 14.17
CA TYR A 73 14.08 -13.85 15.54
C TYR A 73 14.99 -15.00 16.00
N GLY A 74 15.85 -14.68 16.97
CA GLY A 74 16.52 -15.69 17.79
C GLY A 74 15.51 -16.43 18.66
N TRP A 75 15.89 -17.54 19.29
CA TRP A 75 14.94 -18.31 20.07
C TRP A 75 14.38 -17.49 21.23
N HIS A 76 13.05 -17.48 21.35
CA HIS A 76 12.33 -16.67 22.35
C HIS A 76 12.81 -16.89 23.80
N ASN A 77 13.29 -18.08 24.16
CA ASN A 77 13.80 -18.40 25.50
C ASN A 77 15.12 -17.69 25.84
N PHE A 78 15.98 -17.47 24.84
CA PHE A 78 17.25 -16.76 25.01
C PHE A 78 17.10 -15.25 24.81
N TRP A 79 16.16 -14.84 23.95
CA TRP A 79 16.00 -13.44 23.56
C TRP A 79 14.55 -12.93 23.64
N PRO A 80 13.86 -13.06 24.78
CA PRO A 80 12.44 -12.72 24.91
C PRO A 80 12.17 -11.22 24.66
N ARG A 81 13.14 -10.35 24.93
CA ARG A 81 13.02 -8.90 24.79
C ARG A 81 12.66 -8.42 23.38
N PHE A 82 12.97 -9.18 22.33
CA PHE A 82 12.68 -8.78 20.95
C PHE A 82 11.29 -9.21 20.47
N TYR A 83 10.58 -10.05 21.23
CA TYR A 83 9.23 -10.52 20.91
C TYR A 83 8.17 -9.50 21.37
N ASN A 84 8.17 -8.33 20.74
CA ASN A 84 7.23 -7.26 21.08
C ASN A 84 6.78 -6.46 19.83
N PRO A 85 5.67 -5.73 19.90
CA PRO A 85 5.14 -4.98 18.76
C PRO A 85 6.07 -3.88 18.25
N GLN A 86 6.87 -3.26 19.13
CA GLN A 86 7.79 -2.17 18.75
C GLN A 86 8.92 -2.70 17.85
N SER A 87 9.48 -3.87 18.17
CA SER A 87 10.49 -4.53 17.33
C SER A 87 9.95 -4.85 15.94
N VAL A 88 8.75 -5.42 15.85
CA VAL A 88 8.10 -5.72 14.56
C VAL A 88 7.85 -4.44 13.77
N GLY A 89 7.35 -3.39 14.43
CA GLY A 89 7.11 -2.09 13.81
C GLY A 89 8.39 -1.42 13.30
N TRP A 90 9.49 -1.54 14.05
CA TRP A 90 10.79 -1.02 13.63
C TRP A 90 11.33 -1.77 12.41
N LEU A 91 11.30 -3.11 12.42
CA LEU A 91 11.72 -3.92 11.28
C LEU A 91 10.89 -3.62 10.00
N ALA A 92 9.57 -3.42 10.16
CA ALA A 92 8.70 -3.10 9.03
C ALA A 92 8.97 -1.71 8.43
N LYS A 93 9.34 -0.73 9.28
CA LYS A 93 9.55 0.66 8.86
C LYS A 93 10.97 0.92 8.38
N ASP A 94 11.98 0.44 9.10
CA ASP A 94 13.39 0.74 8.85
C ASP A 94 13.99 -0.23 7.82
N TRP A 95 13.71 -1.53 7.98
CA TRP A 95 14.26 -2.58 7.10
C TRP A 95 13.31 -2.98 5.97
N HIS A 96 12.11 -2.40 5.94
CA HIS A 96 11.09 -2.68 4.93
C HIS A 96 10.76 -4.17 4.76
N VAL A 97 10.79 -4.94 5.86
CA VAL A 97 10.50 -6.37 5.80
C VAL A 97 9.02 -6.63 5.54
N SER A 98 8.74 -7.69 4.76
CA SER A 98 7.39 -8.18 4.46
C SER A 98 6.95 -9.33 5.35
N VAL A 99 7.90 -9.98 6.04
CA VAL A 99 7.65 -11.14 6.91
C VAL A 99 8.62 -11.13 8.09
N VAL A 100 8.17 -11.63 9.24
CA VAL A 100 9.02 -11.92 10.39
C VAL A 100 8.74 -13.35 10.87
N ARG A 101 9.78 -14.08 11.24
CA ARG A 101 9.65 -15.46 11.75
C ARG A 101 9.87 -15.50 13.25
N ALA A 102 8.85 -15.96 13.97
CA ALA A 102 8.95 -16.28 15.40
C ALA A 102 9.60 -17.66 15.61
N ALA A 103 10.85 -17.69 16.08
CA ALA A 103 11.56 -18.93 16.41
C ALA A 103 11.20 -19.42 17.83
N ILE A 104 10.22 -20.32 17.92
CA ILE A 104 9.78 -20.89 19.20
C ILE A 104 10.54 -22.20 19.47
N GLY A 105 11.53 -22.17 20.37
CA GLY A 105 12.26 -23.36 20.79
C GLY A 105 11.40 -24.28 21.65
N VAL A 106 11.37 -25.56 21.34
CA VAL A 106 10.70 -26.59 22.16
C VAL A 106 11.76 -27.37 22.94
N GLY A 107 12.17 -26.84 24.10
CA GLY A 107 13.12 -27.52 25.00
C GLY A 107 12.44 -28.54 25.91
N PRO A 108 13.18 -29.54 26.46
CA PRO A 108 12.64 -30.43 27.48
C PRO A 108 12.48 -29.64 28.79
N LYS A 109 11.23 -29.59 29.27
CA LYS A 109 10.72 -28.86 30.45
C LYS A 109 10.62 -27.33 30.26
N GLY A 110 9.40 -26.85 30.06
CA GLY A 110 9.01 -25.46 30.30
C GLY A 110 8.82 -24.56 29.08
N ALA A 111 9.33 -24.91 27.89
CA ALA A 111 9.20 -24.04 26.71
C ALA A 111 7.80 -24.10 26.04
N ILE A 112 7.05 -25.17 26.29
CA ILE A 112 5.69 -25.38 25.76
C ILE A 112 4.63 -24.88 26.75
N SER A 113 4.98 -24.49 27.98
CA SER A 113 3.98 -24.13 29.00
C SER A 113 3.19 -22.86 28.68
N MET A 114 3.67 -22.04 27.74
CA MET A 114 2.96 -20.85 27.27
C MET A 114 1.90 -21.16 26.20
N ILE A 115 1.95 -22.35 25.58
CA ILE A 115 0.84 -22.89 24.80
C ILE A 115 -0.03 -23.65 25.80
N ARG A 116 -1.16 -23.07 26.19
CA ARG A 116 -2.18 -23.69 27.04
C ARG A 116 -2.59 -25.03 26.42
N GLN A 117 -1.92 -26.12 26.79
CA GLN A 117 -2.27 -27.45 26.29
C GLN A 117 -3.64 -27.79 26.88
N PRO A 118 -4.67 -28.07 26.06
CA PRO A 118 -5.91 -28.62 26.59
C PRO A 118 -5.56 -29.93 27.32
N PRO A 119 -6.20 -30.21 28.47
CA PRO A 119 -5.89 -31.40 29.25
C PRO A 119 -6.04 -32.63 28.35
N LEU A 120 -4.93 -33.33 28.12
CA LEU A 120 -4.93 -34.58 27.37
C LEU A 120 -5.81 -35.56 28.16
N ARG A 121 -7.03 -35.82 27.65
CA ARG A 121 -7.83 -36.97 28.09
C ARG A 121 -6.96 -38.20 27.84
N ARG A 122 -6.40 -38.75 28.92
CA ARG A 122 -5.81 -40.08 28.91
C ARG A 122 -6.92 -41.05 28.50
N LEU A 123 -6.98 -41.40 27.22
CA LEU A 123 -7.56 -42.68 26.82
C LEU A 123 -6.54 -43.73 27.26
N ARG A 124 -6.61 -44.09 28.55
CA ARG A 124 -6.07 -45.36 29.02
C ARG A 124 -7.05 -46.44 28.61
N GLN A 125 -6.55 -47.38 27.82
CA GLN A 125 -7.02 -48.75 27.83
C GLN A 125 -6.88 -49.34 29.24
#